data_AF-A0A1E3PLA3-F1
#
_entry.id   AF-A0A1E3PLA3-F1
#
_cell.length_a   1.000
_cell.length_b   1.000
_cell.length_c   1.000
_cell.angle_alpha   90.00
_cell.angle_beta   90.00
_cell.angle_gamma   90.00
#
_symmetry.space_group_name_H-M   'P 1'
#
loop_
_entity.id
_entity.type
_entity.pdbx_description
1 polymer ?
#
loop_
_entity_poly.entity_id
_entity_poly.type
_entity_poly.pdbx_seq_one_letter_code
_entity_poly.pdbx_strand_id
1 'polypeptide(L)'
;MSILTTQRLVHLSTAYPMITNSWYFIAAATLSVCNSPQSVPQILNYIIPENVSPTTSLTHSAISQSSSEHQDQFRKVQKMREALLKSAALGGLPKSINSLIQLKTATPSELRETEIHRQHNPSPNYLLEEQRGGEFWRKTYGKVANRVYEQMNAASPDLATWALNHVYAPLLSYTDILTPKETSFVVIACLIPQDVNPQLKGHLKGGLNNGASREEIMQVRQMSIEISKWCGIDWREEVAKL
;
A
#
# COMPACT_ATOMS: atom_id res chain seq x y z
N MET A 1 -20.40 3.31 -10.35
CA MET A 1 -19.68 2.85 -11.57
C MET A 1 -18.19 2.88 -11.29
N SER A 2 -17.42 1.98 -11.92
CA SER A 2 -15.98 2.01 -11.72
C SER A 2 -15.31 3.12 -12.51
N ILE A 3 -14.26 3.71 -11.94
CA ILE A 3 -13.51 4.79 -12.60
C ILE A 3 -12.36 4.28 -13.46
N LEU A 4 -11.92 3.03 -13.30
CA LEU A 4 -10.84 2.49 -14.15
C LEU A 4 -11.42 1.91 -15.44
N THR A 5 -11.04 2.50 -16.56
CA THR A 5 -11.26 1.96 -17.90
C THR A 5 -10.04 1.14 -18.32
N THR A 6 -10.15 0.33 -19.38
CA THR A 6 -9.01 -0.39 -19.97
C THR A 6 -7.86 0.57 -20.33
N GLN A 7 -8.18 1.73 -20.90
CA GLN A 7 -7.18 2.75 -21.23
C GLN A 7 -6.47 3.29 -19.98
N ARG A 8 -7.20 3.55 -18.89
CA ARG A 8 -6.61 3.99 -17.62
C ARG A 8 -5.71 2.92 -17.01
N LEU A 9 -6.10 1.64 -17.08
CA LEU A 9 -5.28 0.53 -16.60
C LEU A 9 -3.98 0.38 -17.39
N VAL A 10 -4.04 0.43 -18.73
CA VAL A 10 -2.85 0.42 -19.59
C VAL A 10 -1.95 1.61 -19.29
N HIS A 11 -2.52 2.80 -19.09
CA HIS A 11 -1.76 3.98 -18.72
C HIS A 11 -1.05 3.80 -17.37
N LEU A 12 -1.77 3.36 -16.33
CA LEU A 12 -1.18 3.12 -15.00
C LEU A 12 -0.05 2.08 -15.02
N SER A 13 -0.15 1.05 -15.88
CA SER A 13 0.85 -0.02 -15.96
C SER A 13 2.09 0.34 -16.79
N THR A 14 2.01 1.34 -17.68
CA THR A 14 3.09 1.65 -18.65
C THR A 14 3.71 3.03 -18.48
N ALA A 15 2.99 4.01 -17.94
CA ALA A 15 3.46 5.40 -17.84
C ALA A 15 4.52 5.62 -16.73
N TYR A 16 4.72 4.64 -15.85
CA TYR A 16 5.51 4.79 -14.62
C TYR A 16 6.64 3.75 -14.51
N PRO A 17 7.72 3.89 -15.30
CA PRO A 17 8.77 2.87 -15.42
C PRO A 17 9.58 2.63 -14.14
N MET A 18 9.58 3.55 -13.18
CA MET A 18 10.31 3.38 -11.91
C MET A 18 9.50 2.55 -10.89
N ILE A 19 8.20 2.38 -11.12
CA ILE A 19 7.30 1.65 -10.21
C ILE A 19 6.49 0.55 -10.93
N THR A 20 7.01 0.02 -12.04
CA THR A 20 6.37 -1.03 -12.86
C THR A 20 5.95 -2.26 -12.06
N ASN A 21 6.68 -2.60 -10.99
CA ASN A 21 6.37 -3.76 -10.14
C ASN A 21 5.50 -3.42 -8.92
N SER A 22 5.08 -2.15 -8.79
CA SER A 22 4.40 -1.63 -7.60
C SER A 22 3.12 -0.84 -7.91
N TRP A 23 2.90 -0.44 -9.16
CA TRP A 23 1.78 0.42 -9.56
C TRP A 23 0.41 -0.08 -9.08
N TYR A 24 0.18 -1.39 -9.10
CA TYR A 24 -1.13 -1.98 -8.85
C TYR A 24 -1.57 -1.85 -7.39
N PHE A 25 -0.66 -2.04 -6.43
CA PHE A 25 -0.98 -1.87 -5.02
C PHE A 25 -0.93 -0.41 -4.57
N ILE A 26 -0.13 0.43 -5.26
CA ILE A 26 -0.16 1.89 -5.10
C ILE A 26 -1.54 2.41 -5.52
N ALA A 27 -2.00 2.03 -6.72
CA ALA A 27 -3.29 2.43 -7.25
C ALA A 27 -4.45 1.95 -6.35
N ALA A 28 -4.40 0.70 -5.88
CA ALA A 28 -5.40 0.16 -4.95
C ALA A 28 -5.47 0.96 -3.65
N ALA A 29 -4.33 1.35 -3.07
CA ALA A 29 -4.28 2.19 -1.87
C ALA A 29 -4.88 3.59 -2.12
N THR A 30 -4.54 4.24 -3.22
CA THR A 30 -5.12 5.55 -3.58
C THR A 30 -6.64 5.47 -3.78
N LEU A 31 -7.12 4.44 -4.49
CA LEU A 31 -8.55 4.21 -4.74
C LEU A 31 -9.32 3.93 -3.45
N SER A 32 -8.72 3.18 -2.52
CA SER A 32 -9.28 2.95 -1.19
C SER A 32 -9.53 4.29 -0.49
N VAL A 33 -8.53 5.16 -0.39
CA VAL A 33 -8.68 6.45 0.28
C VAL A 33 -9.63 7.39 -0.45
N CYS A 34 -9.67 7.34 -1.78
CA CYS A 34 -10.67 8.04 -2.60
C CYS A 34 -12.10 7.45 -2.49
N ASN A 35 -12.32 6.46 -1.64
CA ASN A 35 -13.61 5.78 -1.47
C ASN A 35 -14.16 5.18 -2.79
N SER A 36 -13.28 4.58 -3.59
CA SER A 36 -13.61 3.92 -4.86
C SER A 36 -13.30 2.42 -4.86
N PRO A 37 -13.79 1.64 -3.87
CA PRO A 37 -13.45 0.22 -3.69
C PRO A 37 -13.88 -0.66 -4.88
N GLN A 38 -14.94 -0.27 -5.61
CA GLN A 38 -15.42 -0.97 -6.80
C GLN A 38 -14.41 -1.04 -7.96
N SER A 39 -13.35 -0.21 -7.91
CA SER A 39 -12.29 -0.21 -8.92
C SER A 39 -11.17 -1.21 -8.62
N VAL A 40 -11.09 -1.71 -7.37
CA VAL A 40 -10.04 -2.66 -6.94
C VAL A 40 -10.07 -3.98 -7.73
N PRO A 41 -11.24 -4.61 -7.99
CA PRO A 41 -11.30 -5.83 -8.81
C PRO A 41 -10.72 -5.67 -10.22
N GLN A 42 -10.83 -4.49 -10.82
CA GLN A 42 -10.33 -4.27 -12.18
C GLN A 42 -8.80 -4.24 -12.24
N ILE A 43 -8.15 -3.77 -11.17
CA ILE A 43 -6.68 -3.87 -11.06
C ILE A 43 -6.29 -5.34 -10.99
N LEU A 44 -6.98 -6.13 -10.15
CA LEU A 44 -6.70 -7.56 -9.98
C LEU A 44 -6.83 -8.30 -11.31
N ASN A 45 -7.96 -8.15 -12.00
CA ASN A 45 -8.23 -8.81 -13.29
C ASN A 45 -7.22 -8.40 -14.38
N TYR A 46 -6.66 -7.19 -14.27
CA TYR A 46 -5.64 -6.72 -15.21
C TYR A 46 -4.26 -7.34 -14.95
N ILE A 47 -3.87 -7.55 -13.68
CA ILE A 47 -2.55 -8.12 -13.32
C ILE A 47 -2.54 -9.65 -13.20
N ILE A 48 -3.73 -10.26 -13.14
CA ILE A 48 -3.96 -11.71 -13.13
C ILE A 48 -4.97 -12.02 -14.24
N PRO A 49 -4.51 -12.22 -15.49
CA PRO A 49 -5.40 -12.67 -16.55
C PRO A 49 -5.94 -14.07 -16.22
N GLU A 50 -7.21 -14.33 -16.53
CA GLU A 50 -7.80 -15.65 -16.37
C GLU A 50 -7.04 -16.66 -17.25
N ASN A 51 -6.52 -17.72 -16.63
CA ASN A 51 -5.95 -18.83 -17.38
C ASN A 51 -7.08 -19.52 -18.18
N VAL A 52 -7.00 -19.40 -19.51
CA VAL A 52 -7.80 -20.19 -20.46
C VAL A 52 -7.61 -21.68 -20.11
N SER A 53 -8.72 -22.42 -20.05
CA SER A 53 -8.83 -23.78 -19.50
C SER A 53 -7.69 -24.76 -19.86
N PRO A 54 -7.28 -25.64 -18.92
CA PRO A 54 -6.24 -26.63 -19.17
C PRO A 54 -6.80 -27.79 -19.99
N THR A 55 -6.61 -27.75 -21.32
CA THR A 55 -6.95 -28.86 -22.23
C THR A 55 -5.72 -29.50 -22.90
N THR A 56 -4.56 -29.43 -22.26
CA THR A 56 -3.34 -30.03 -22.81
C THR A 56 -2.52 -30.69 -21.72
N SER A 57 -2.25 -31.98 -21.91
CA SER A 57 -1.40 -32.83 -21.07
C SER A 57 -0.09 -32.11 -20.72
N LEU A 58 0.06 -31.73 -19.46
CA LEU A 58 1.17 -30.88 -18.99
C LEU A 58 2.46 -31.70 -18.89
N THR A 59 3.50 -31.27 -19.60
CA THR A 59 4.87 -31.77 -19.45
C THR A 59 5.48 -31.29 -18.12
N HIS A 60 6.56 -31.91 -17.64
CA HIS A 60 7.27 -31.47 -16.42
C HIS A 60 7.69 -29.98 -16.44
N SER A 61 8.00 -29.43 -17.61
CA SER A 61 8.30 -27.99 -17.78
C SER A 61 7.07 -27.10 -17.64
N ALA A 62 5.89 -27.57 -18.05
CA ALA A 62 4.64 -26.84 -17.91
C ALA A 62 4.15 -26.83 -16.44
N ILE A 63 4.44 -27.90 -15.68
CA ILE A 63 4.14 -27.99 -14.24
C ILE A 63 4.98 -26.98 -13.43
N SER A 64 6.29 -26.88 -13.71
CA SER A 64 7.15 -25.92 -13.00
C SER A 64 6.82 -24.46 -13.34
N GLN A 65 6.49 -24.17 -14.61
CA GLN A 65 6.01 -22.84 -15.03
C GLN A 65 4.68 -22.46 -14.37
N SER A 66 3.70 -23.39 -14.36
CA SER A 66 2.41 -23.20 -13.71
C SER A 66 2.54 -22.91 -12.20
N SER A 67 3.44 -23.63 -11.50
CA SER A 67 3.72 -23.39 -10.09
C SER A 67 4.36 -22.01 -9.84
N SER A 68 5.33 -21.60 -10.65
CA SER A 68 5.97 -20.29 -10.53
C SER A 68 5.02 -19.14 -10.83
N GLU A 69 4.13 -19.29 -11.81
CA GLU A 69 3.12 -18.30 -12.15
C GLU A 69 2.10 -18.15 -11.02
N HIS A 70 1.61 -19.27 -10.49
CA HIS A 70 0.70 -19.27 -9.34
C HIS A 70 1.31 -18.56 -8.12
N GLN A 71 2.59 -18.79 -7.83
CA GLN A 71 3.30 -18.11 -6.75
C GLN A 71 3.43 -16.59 -6.99
N ASP A 72 3.68 -16.16 -8.22
CA ASP A 72 3.71 -14.73 -8.56
C ASP A 72 2.34 -14.06 -8.43
N GLN A 73 1.29 -14.73 -8.92
CA GLN A 73 -0.09 -14.29 -8.77
C GLN A 73 -0.47 -14.15 -7.29
N PHE A 74 -0.18 -15.16 -6.46
CA PHE A 74 -0.43 -15.11 -5.02
C PHE A 74 0.28 -13.92 -4.37
N ARG A 75 1.57 -13.71 -4.70
CA ARG A 75 2.36 -12.59 -4.18
C ARG A 75 1.79 -11.23 -4.59
N LYS A 76 1.30 -11.06 -5.82
CA LYS A 76 0.64 -9.82 -6.26
C LYS A 76 -0.62 -9.54 -5.45
N VAL A 77 -1.50 -10.54 -5.27
CA VAL A 77 -2.70 -10.39 -4.42
C VAL A 77 -2.31 -10.07 -2.97
N GLN A 78 -1.27 -10.73 -2.45
CA GLN A 78 -0.77 -10.50 -1.09
C GLN A 78 -0.29 -9.05 -0.91
N LYS A 79 0.43 -8.50 -1.88
CA LYS A 79 0.84 -7.09 -1.87
C LYS A 79 -0.33 -6.11 -1.95
N MET A 80 -1.35 -6.39 -2.76
CA MET A 80 -2.59 -5.58 -2.79
C MET A 80 -3.29 -5.59 -1.44
N ARG A 81 -3.45 -6.78 -0.83
CA ARG A 81 -4.09 -6.94 0.47
C ARG A 81 -3.35 -6.18 1.56
N GLU A 82 -2.03 -6.30 1.60
CA GLU A 82 -1.18 -5.60 2.56
C GLU A 82 -1.24 -4.08 2.37
N ALA A 83 -1.22 -3.58 1.13
CA ALA A 83 -1.36 -2.15 0.85
C ALA A 83 -2.72 -1.60 1.31
N LEU A 84 -3.80 -2.34 1.05
CA LEU A 84 -5.15 -1.97 1.48
C LEU A 84 -5.29 -2.02 3.01
N LEU A 85 -4.68 -2.99 3.69
CA LEU A 85 -4.66 -3.05 5.15
C LEU A 85 -3.87 -1.87 5.73
N LYS A 86 -2.67 -1.57 5.20
CA LYS A 86 -1.88 -0.40 5.62
C LYS A 86 -2.60 0.92 5.34
N SER A 87 -3.43 1.00 4.30
CA SER A 87 -4.24 2.20 4.02
C SER A 87 -5.22 2.53 5.16
N ALA A 88 -5.60 1.57 6.01
CA ALA A 88 -6.46 1.82 7.16
C ALA A 88 -5.86 2.83 8.16
N ALA A 89 -4.53 2.89 8.26
CA ALA A 89 -3.82 3.83 9.13
C ALA A 89 -4.08 5.30 8.79
N LEU A 90 -4.42 5.58 7.52
CA LEU A 90 -4.46 6.95 6.98
C LEU A 90 -5.82 7.28 6.38
N GLY A 91 -6.44 6.35 5.66
CA GLY A 91 -7.77 6.50 5.06
C GLY A 91 -8.91 5.98 5.94
N GLY A 92 -8.59 5.35 7.07
CA GLY A 92 -9.54 4.78 8.02
C GLY A 92 -9.99 3.36 7.69
N LEU A 93 -10.39 2.62 8.74
CA LEU A 93 -10.88 1.24 8.63
C LEU A 93 -12.05 1.06 7.64
N PRO A 94 -13.10 1.92 7.60
CA PRO A 94 -14.24 1.68 6.72
C PRO A 94 -13.87 1.55 5.24
N LYS A 95 -13.01 2.45 4.73
CA LYS A 95 -12.57 2.44 3.33
C LYS A 95 -11.69 1.24 3.01
N SER A 96 -10.80 0.89 3.94
CA SER A 96 -9.96 -0.31 3.84
C SER A 96 -10.79 -1.59 3.83
N ILE A 97 -11.78 -1.73 4.73
CA ILE A 97 -12.70 -2.87 4.82
C ILE A 97 -13.45 -3.04 3.49
N ASN A 98 -14.07 -1.97 2.97
CA ASN A 98 -14.80 -2.04 1.71
C ASN A 98 -13.90 -2.50 0.54
N SER A 99 -12.68 -1.97 0.48
CA SER A 99 -11.71 -2.33 -0.56
C SER A 99 -11.20 -3.77 -0.43
N LEU A 100 -10.93 -4.23 0.80
CA LEU A 100 -10.50 -5.60 1.08
C LEU A 100 -11.61 -6.63 0.78
N ILE A 101 -12.87 -6.28 1.06
CA ILE A 101 -14.02 -7.13 0.68
C ILE A 101 -14.13 -7.24 -0.84
N GLN A 102 -14.01 -6.12 -1.58
CA GLN A 102 -14.02 -6.14 -3.04
C GLN A 102 -12.86 -6.97 -3.61
N LEU A 103 -11.64 -6.81 -3.06
CA LEU A 103 -10.49 -7.63 -3.44
C LEU A 103 -10.75 -9.12 -3.19
N LYS A 104 -11.23 -9.50 -1.99
CA LYS A 104 -11.53 -10.89 -1.63
C LYS A 104 -12.55 -11.52 -2.58
N THR A 105 -13.62 -10.80 -2.91
CA THR A 105 -14.69 -11.27 -3.81
C THR A 105 -14.17 -11.58 -5.20
N ALA A 106 -13.26 -10.75 -5.73
CA ALA A 106 -12.66 -10.95 -7.05
C ALA A 106 -11.47 -11.94 -7.05
N THR A 107 -10.92 -12.26 -5.87
CA THR A 107 -9.76 -13.15 -5.75
C THR A 107 -10.19 -14.63 -5.85
N PRO A 108 -9.64 -15.42 -6.79
CA PRO A 108 -9.81 -16.88 -6.85
C PRO A 108 -9.45 -17.55 -5.52
N SER A 109 -10.15 -18.63 -5.15
CA SER A 109 -9.99 -19.30 -3.85
C SER A 109 -8.55 -19.65 -3.49
N GLU A 110 -7.81 -20.13 -4.48
CA GLU A 110 -6.43 -20.57 -4.41
C GLU A 110 -5.43 -19.42 -4.24
N LEU A 111 -5.85 -18.17 -4.48
CA LEU A 111 -5.05 -16.96 -4.26
C LEU A 111 -5.42 -16.21 -2.97
N ARG A 112 -6.34 -16.77 -2.17
CA ARG A 112 -6.77 -16.18 -0.89
C ARG A 112 -5.78 -16.54 0.21
N GLU A 113 -5.51 -15.57 1.07
CA GLU A 113 -4.68 -15.76 2.26
C GLU A 113 -5.52 -16.33 3.40
N THR A 114 -4.97 -17.32 4.06
CA THR A 114 -5.56 -17.96 5.24
C THR A 114 -4.77 -17.66 6.51
N GLU A 115 -3.52 -17.20 6.38
CA GLU A 115 -2.63 -16.96 7.50
C GLU A 115 -2.80 -15.56 8.11
N ILE A 116 -2.72 -15.49 9.44
CA ILE A 116 -2.65 -14.23 10.18
C ILE A 116 -1.19 -13.91 10.45
N HIS A 117 -0.67 -12.90 9.74
CA HIS A 117 0.73 -12.47 9.83
C HIS A 117 1.07 -11.64 11.07
N ARG A 118 0.07 -11.01 11.68
CA ARG A 118 0.21 -10.14 12.86
C ARG A 118 -0.53 -10.77 14.03
N GLN A 119 0.05 -11.82 14.60
CA GLN A 119 -0.52 -12.46 15.78
C GLN A 119 -0.33 -11.55 17.00
N HIS A 120 -1.42 -11.05 17.55
CA HIS A 120 -1.41 -10.41 18.86
C HIS A 120 -1.34 -11.51 19.93
N ASN A 121 -0.15 -12.03 20.18
CA ASN A 121 0.08 -12.94 21.29
C ASN A 121 0.68 -12.11 22.45
N PRO A 122 0.07 -12.06 23.64
CA PRO A 122 0.60 -11.33 24.82
C PRO A 122 1.95 -11.85 25.36
N SER A 123 2.61 -12.74 24.61
CA SER A 123 4.01 -13.13 24.75
C SER A 123 4.96 -11.90 24.62
N PRO A 124 6.22 -11.95 25.09
CA PRO A 124 7.26 -10.91 24.92
C PRO A 124 7.48 -10.33 23.51
N ASN A 125 6.78 -10.82 22.48
CA ASN A 125 6.77 -10.31 21.11
C ASN A 125 6.34 -8.83 21.00
N TYR A 126 5.59 -8.28 21.96
CA TYR A 126 5.22 -6.85 21.90
C TYR A 126 6.46 -5.94 21.96
N LEU A 127 7.50 -6.32 22.70
CA LEU A 127 8.75 -5.55 22.78
C LEU A 127 9.51 -5.55 21.44
N LEU A 128 9.51 -6.69 20.73
CA LEU A 128 10.12 -6.78 19.40
C LEU A 128 9.35 -5.95 18.38
N GLU A 129 8.02 -5.96 18.46
CA GLU A 129 7.16 -5.14 17.62
C GLU A 129 7.36 -3.63 17.88
N GLU A 130 7.40 -3.22 19.15
CA GLU A 130 7.70 -1.84 19.56
C GLU A 130 9.09 -1.40 19.08
N GLN A 131 10.10 -2.26 19.23
CA GLN A 131 11.45 -1.99 18.73
C GLN A 131 11.44 -1.77 17.21
N ARG A 132 10.82 -2.69 16.46
CA ARG A 132 10.69 -2.59 15.00
C ARG A 132 9.94 -1.32 14.59
N GLY A 133 8.87 -0.98 15.31
CA GLY A 133 8.11 0.26 15.14
C GLY A 133 8.94 1.51 15.35
N GLY A 134 9.69 1.56 16.45
CA GLY A 134 10.60 2.66 16.77
C GLY A 134 11.72 2.82 15.75
N GLU A 135 12.30 1.72 15.28
CA GLU A 135 13.30 1.73 14.21
C GLU A 135 12.71 2.26 12.90
N PHE A 136 11.55 1.78 12.50
CA PHE A 136 10.86 2.24 11.29
C PHE A 136 10.48 3.73 11.39
N TRP A 137 10.02 4.18 12.55
CA TRP A 137 9.73 5.59 12.84
C TRP A 137 10.97 6.47 12.69
N ARG A 138 12.06 6.11 13.37
CA ARG A 138 13.33 6.85 13.31
C ARG A 138 13.91 6.86 11.90
N LYS A 139 13.81 5.75 11.17
CA LYS A 139 14.24 5.68 9.77
C LYS A 139 13.40 6.61 8.89
N THR A 140 12.08 6.58 9.02
CA THR A 140 11.16 7.41 8.24
C THR A 140 11.41 8.90 8.47
N TYR A 141 11.44 9.37 9.72
CA TYR A 141 11.56 10.80 10.03
C TYR A 141 13.01 11.31 10.15
N GLY A 142 13.99 10.42 10.28
CA GLY A 142 15.40 10.76 10.42
C GLY A 142 15.64 11.75 11.57
N LYS A 143 16.39 12.81 11.28
CA LYS A 143 16.79 13.83 12.29
C LYS A 143 15.61 14.54 12.97
N VAL A 144 14.42 14.55 12.38
CA VAL A 144 13.24 15.22 12.96
C VAL A 144 12.31 14.27 13.72
N ALA A 145 12.67 12.99 13.88
CA ALA A 145 11.83 11.98 14.52
C ALA A 145 11.34 12.38 15.92
N ASN A 146 12.25 12.88 16.78
CA ASN A 146 11.88 13.31 18.14
C ASN A 146 10.96 14.52 18.10
N ARG A 147 11.26 15.52 17.25
CA ARG A 147 10.42 16.71 17.10
C ARG A 147 8.99 16.36 16.66
N VAL A 148 8.83 15.44 15.69
CA VAL A 148 7.50 15.00 15.23
C VAL A 148 6.75 14.29 16.36
N TYR A 149 7.44 13.42 17.12
CA TYR A 149 6.86 12.75 18.27
C TYR A 149 6.41 13.74 19.35
N GLU A 150 7.28 14.67 19.75
CA GLU A 150 6.99 15.70 20.76
C GLU A 150 5.84 16.62 20.34
N GLN A 151 5.76 16.99 19.06
CA GLN A 151 4.64 17.78 18.53
C GLN A 151 3.30 17.06 18.69
N MET A 152 3.23 15.76 18.38
CA MET A 152 2.02 14.97 18.60
C MET A 152 1.70 14.82 20.09
N ASN A 153 2.72 14.54 20.93
CA ASN A 153 2.57 14.35 22.36
C ASN A 153 2.07 15.62 23.06
N ALA A 154 2.55 16.79 22.63
CA ALA A 154 2.10 18.09 23.12
C ALA A 154 0.65 18.40 22.70
N ALA A 155 0.20 17.92 21.53
CA ALA A 155 -1.18 18.07 21.08
C ALA A 155 -2.14 17.13 21.84
N SER A 156 -1.71 15.89 22.10
CA SER A 156 -2.38 14.93 22.98
C SER A 156 -1.37 13.84 23.37
N PRO A 157 -1.14 13.57 24.67
CA PRO A 157 -0.17 12.55 25.09
C PRO A 157 -0.44 11.16 24.49
N ASP A 158 -1.72 10.81 24.33
CA ASP A 158 -2.11 9.53 23.73
C ASP A 158 -1.82 9.47 22.23
N LEU A 159 -1.80 10.61 21.51
CA LEU A 159 -1.63 10.63 20.06
C LEU A 159 -0.27 10.07 19.64
N ALA A 160 0.81 10.50 20.30
CA ALA A 160 2.16 10.05 19.95
C ALA A 160 2.36 8.56 20.27
N THR A 161 1.87 8.13 21.44
CA THR A 161 1.88 6.73 21.88
C THR A 161 1.05 5.86 20.95
N TRP A 162 -0.16 6.30 20.58
CA TRP A 162 -1.04 5.56 19.67
C TRP A 162 -0.45 5.43 18.27
N ALA A 163 0.07 6.53 17.72
CA ALA A 163 0.74 6.51 16.42
C ALA A 163 1.92 5.53 16.44
N LEU A 164 2.81 5.61 17.43
CA LEU A 164 4.00 4.76 17.47
C LEU A 164 3.65 3.29 17.74
N ASN A 165 2.93 3.02 18.82
CA ASN A 165 2.76 1.66 19.35
C ASN A 165 1.58 0.90 18.71
N HIS A 166 0.60 1.60 18.15
CA HIS A 166 -0.60 0.96 17.60
C HIS A 166 -0.74 1.14 16.07
N VAL A 167 0.03 2.02 15.45
CA VAL A 167 0.05 2.18 13.98
C VAL A 167 1.41 1.81 13.40
N TYR A 168 2.50 2.39 13.87
CA TYR A 168 3.81 2.12 13.31
C TYR A 168 4.32 0.72 13.67
N ALA A 169 4.26 0.34 14.95
CA ALA A 169 4.76 -0.93 15.45
C ALA A 169 4.05 -2.16 14.82
N PRO A 170 2.72 -2.34 14.94
CA PRO A 170 2.04 -3.51 14.38
C PRO A 170 1.84 -3.47 12.87
N LEU A 171 1.52 -2.29 12.32
CA LEU A 171 0.97 -2.20 10.96
C LEU A 171 2.02 -1.75 9.94
N LEU A 172 2.61 -0.57 10.12
CA LEU A 172 3.49 0.01 9.10
C LEU A 172 4.87 -0.67 9.08
N SER A 173 5.43 -1.01 10.25
CA SER A 173 6.76 -1.60 10.35
C SER A 173 6.81 -3.10 10.02
N TYR A 174 5.66 -3.76 9.88
CA TYR A 174 5.59 -5.12 9.34
C TYR A 174 5.93 -5.10 7.85
N THR A 175 7.13 -5.55 7.47
CA THR A 175 7.65 -5.40 6.10
C THR A 175 7.97 -6.71 5.38
N ASP A 176 7.45 -7.83 5.87
CA ASP A 176 7.69 -9.15 5.29
C ASP A 176 6.98 -9.31 3.92
N ILE A 177 5.89 -8.57 3.70
CA ILE A 177 5.12 -8.56 2.43
C ILE A 177 5.48 -7.34 1.57
N LEU A 178 5.39 -6.14 2.16
CA LEU A 178 5.80 -4.89 1.52
C LEU A 178 7.07 -4.37 2.20
N THR A 179 8.13 -4.20 1.43
CA THR A 179 9.40 -3.65 1.93
C THR A 179 9.21 -2.27 2.59
N PRO A 180 10.20 -1.74 3.36
CA PRO A 180 10.11 -0.39 3.89
C PRO A 180 9.86 0.69 2.82
N LYS A 181 10.48 0.49 1.64
CA LYS A 181 10.28 1.32 0.46
C LYS A 181 8.82 1.27 -0.03
N GLU A 182 8.30 0.07 -0.29
CA GLU A 182 6.92 -0.09 -0.80
C GLU A 182 5.87 0.35 0.20
N THR A 183 6.14 0.17 1.50
CA THR A 183 5.31 0.73 2.58
C THR A 183 5.25 2.25 2.50
N SER A 184 6.39 2.90 2.22
CA SER A 184 6.41 4.36 2.02
C SER A 184 5.62 4.77 0.78
N PHE A 185 5.64 3.97 -0.29
CA PHE A 185 4.80 4.22 -1.47
C PHE A 185 3.31 4.21 -1.12
N VAL A 186 2.86 3.21 -0.35
CA VAL A 186 1.46 3.12 0.11
C VAL A 186 1.09 4.32 0.96
N VAL A 187 1.96 4.73 1.90
CA VAL A 187 1.70 5.89 2.76
C VAL A 187 1.58 7.19 1.95
N ILE A 188 2.51 7.44 1.02
CA ILE A 188 2.46 8.61 0.12
C ILE A 188 1.16 8.59 -0.69
N ALA A 189 0.82 7.44 -1.27
CA ALA A 189 -0.40 7.25 -2.05
C ALA A 189 -1.69 7.51 -1.26
N CYS A 190 -1.70 7.20 0.04
CA CYS A 190 -2.84 7.44 0.93
C CYS A 190 -2.95 8.90 1.39
N LEU A 191 -1.84 9.64 1.52
CA LEU A 191 -1.86 11.03 2.00
C LEU A 191 -2.30 12.02 0.91
N ILE A 192 -1.94 11.75 -0.34
CA ILE A 192 -2.26 12.62 -1.48
C ILE A 192 -3.76 12.90 -1.60
N PRO A 193 -4.69 11.93 -1.67
CA PRO A 193 -6.12 12.20 -1.84
C PRO A 193 -6.81 12.94 -0.69
N GLN A 194 -6.11 13.21 0.42
CA GLN A 194 -6.71 13.76 1.65
C GLN A 194 -6.36 15.23 1.91
N ASP A 195 -5.55 15.85 1.06
CA ASP A 195 -5.13 17.26 1.20
C ASP A 195 -4.40 17.55 2.54
N VAL A 196 -3.51 16.63 2.95
CA VAL A 196 -2.75 16.68 4.21
C VAL A 196 -1.25 16.93 3.97
N ASN A 197 -0.93 18.06 3.33
CA ASN A 197 0.44 18.47 3.02
C ASN A 197 1.44 18.44 4.20
N PRO A 198 1.06 18.82 5.44
CA PRO A 198 1.98 18.73 6.59
C PRO A 198 2.49 17.32 6.85
N GLN A 199 1.64 16.30 6.66
CA GLN A 199 2.01 14.89 6.80
C GLN A 199 2.76 14.39 5.55
N LEU A 200 2.29 14.76 4.35
CA LEU A 200 2.89 14.33 3.09
C LEU A 200 4.38 14.70 2.98
N LYS A 201 4.78 15.92 3.39
CA LYS A 201 6.17 16.39 3.32
C LYS A 201 7.14 15.46 4.07
N GLY A 202 6.77 15.03 5.27
CA GLY A 202 7.58 14.11 6.08
C GLY A 202 7.73 12.75 5.40
N HIS A 203 6.64 12.23 4.83
CA HIS A 203 6.63 10.92 4.18
C HIS A 203 7.29 10.88 2.80
N LEU A 204 7.29 11.99 2.06
CA LEU A 204 8.10 12.14 0.85
C LEU A 204 9.58 11.99 1.18
N LYS A 205 10.08 12.71 2.20
CA LYS A 205 11.47 12.55 2.65
C LYS A 205 11.72 11.17 3.26
N GLY A 206 10.75 10.63 3.99
CA GLY A 206 10.81 9.29 4.57
C GLY A 206 10.92 8.18 3.53
N GLY A 207 10.30 8.34 2.35
CA GLY A 207 10.50 7.43 1.22
C GLY A 207 11.98 7.30 0.83
N LEU A 208 12.71 8.43 0.78
CA LEU A 208 14.16 8.42 0.50
C LEU A 208 14.92 7.67 1.60
N ASN A 209 14.60 7.95 2.87
CA ASN A 209 15.24 7.28 4.00
C ASN A 209 14.94 5.78 4.04
N ASN A 210 13.80 5.35 3.51
CA ASN A 210 13.38 3.95 3.40
C ASN A 210 13.88 3.24 2.12
N GLY A 211 14.72 3.92 1.32
CA GLY A 211 15.44 3.33 0.19
C GLY A 211 14.82 3.56 -1.18
N ALA A 212 13.83 4.44 -1.31
CA ALA A 212 13.32 4.86 -2.61
C ALA A 212 14.24 5.90 -3.26
N SER A 213 14.26 5.92 -4.60
CA SER A 213 14.82 7.06 -5.35
C SER A 213 13.85 8.25 -5.38
N ARG A 214 14.36 9.42 -5.75
CA ARG A 214 13.51 10.61 -5.97
C ARG A 214 12.51 10.34 -7.09
N GLU A 215 12.95 9.66 -8.15
CA GLU A 215 12.15 9.37 -9.34
C GLU A 215 11.01 8.40 -9.02
N GLU A 216 11.26 7.36 -8.23
CA GLU A 216 10.21 6.44 -7.74
C GLU A 216 9.15 7.22 -6.96
N ILE A 217 9.56 8.06 -6.00
CA ILE A 217 8.64 8.86 -5.17
C ILE A 217 7.80 9.82 -6.02
N MET A 218 8.43 10.49 -6.99
CA MET A 218 7.73 11.40 -7.87
C MET A 218 6.72 10.68 -8.78
N GLN A 219 7.01 9.44 -9.22
CA GLN A 219 6.05 8.62 -9.96
C GLN A 219 4.89 8.13 -9.10
N VAL A 220 5.14 7.71 -7.85
CA VAL A 220 4.07 7.38 -6.88
C VAL A 220 3.16 8.60 -6.68
N ARG A 221 3.75 9.78 -6.50
CA ARG A 221 3.03 11.04 -6.34
C ARG A 221 2.16 11.34 -7.56
N GLN A 222 2.74 11.29 -8.76
CA GLN A 222 2.05 11.61 -10.00
C GLN A 222 0.88 10.65 -10.27
N MET A 223 1.10 9.34 -10.12
CA MET A 223 0.06 8.32 -10.24
C MET A 223 -1.09 8.56 -9.27
N SER A 224 -0.76 8.86 -8.01
CA SER A 224 -1.78 9.10 -6.98
C SER A 224 -2.59 10.36 -7.29
N ILE A 225 -1.97 11.44 -7.76
CA ILE A 225 -2.67 12.65 -8.21
C ILE A 225 -3.61 12.34 -9.38
N GLU A 226 -3.17 11.57 -10.36
CA GLU A 226 -4.01 11.20 -11.51
C GLU A 226 -5.24 10.40 -11.11
N ILE A 227 -5.05 9.37 -10.27
CA ILE A 227 -6.16 8.58 -9.73
C ILE A 227 -7.10 9.46 -8.91
N SER A 228 -6.56 10.32 -8.04
CA SER A 228 -7.35 11.26 -7.23
C SER A 228 -8.21 12.19 -8.10
N LYS A 229 -7.66 12.72 -9.20
CA LYS A 229 -8.43 13.52 -10.16
C LYS A 229 -9.54 12.72 -10.83
N TRP A 230 -9.30 11.46 -11.19
CA TRP A 230 -10.34 10.58 -11.75
C TRP A 230 -11.46 10.28 -10.75
N CYS A 231 -11.15 10.32 -9.45
CA CYS A 231 -12.13 10.22 -8.36
C CYS A 231 -12.83 11.56 -8.03
N GLY A 232 -12.47 12.67 -8.68
CA GLY A 232 -13.02 13.99 -8.40
C GLY A 232 -12.49 14.64 -7.13
N ILE A 233 -11.27 14.30 -6.71
CA ILE A 233 -10.59 14.97 -5.59
C ILE A 233 -9.95 16.27 -6.09
N ASP A 234 -10.26 17.36 -5.40
CA ASP A 234 -9.61 18.67 -5.54
C ASP A 234 -8.84 19.02 -4.27
N TRP A 235 -7.70 19.70 -4.45
CA TRP A 235 -6.83 20.14 -3.35
C TRP A 235 -6.95 21.65 -3.15
N ARG A 236 -6.86 22.11 -1.90
CA ARG A 236 -6.86 23.54 -1.58
C ARG A 236 -5.54 24.21 -1.94
N GLU A 237 -4.45 23.44 -1.93
CA GLU A 237 -3.10 23.89 -2.23
C GLU A 237 -2.41 22.96 -3.24
N GLU A 238 -1.25 23.36 -3.77
CA GLU A 238 -0.41 22.45 -4.54
C GLU A 238 -0.01 21.25 -3.67
N VAL A 239 -0.24 20.03 -4.17
CA VAL A 239 0.20 18.80 -3.52
C VAL A 239 1.72 18.85 -3.31
N ALA A 240 2.19 18.65 -2.08
CA ALA A 240 3.61 18.73 -1.75
C ALA A 240 4.47 17.81 -2.62
N LYS A 241 5.71 18.23 -2.89
CA LYS A 241 6.73 17.50 -3.67
C LYS A 241 8.08 17.53 -2.96
N LEU A 242 8.98 16.61 -3.34
CA LEU A 242 10.35 16.48 -2.82
C LEU A 242 11.28 17.61 -3.27
#